data_AF-A0A2E4WYY7-F1
#
_entry.id   AF-A0A2E4WYY7-F1
#
_cell.length_a   1.000
_cell.length_b   1.000
_cell.length_c   1.000
_cell.angle_alpha   90.00
_cell.angle_beta   90.00
_cell.angle_gamma   90.00
#
_symmetry.space_group_name_H-M   'P 1'
#
loop_
_entity.id
_entity.type
_entity.pdbx_description
1 polymer ?
#
loop_
_entity_poly.entity_id
_entity_poly.type
_entity_poly.pdbx_seq_one_letter_code
_entity_poly.pdbx_strand_id
1 'polypeptide(L)'
;MIREAVASQAELIFSHIGDSHDFSCRLLDSYSHEGRPLLVVTRPVLAGEDALLAPGEALDGRLVLGLRLFRFETGVVVGSATYEREGGLAPTPATLIAYPYRLDELQRRRYHRCPVEVRLVERVEFVYDGMVVSRRGSTVTQVRDPVNRSIIVHDVGAGGLAFQLDNEFPHILSPG
;
A
#
# COMPACT_ATOMS: atom_id res chain seq x y z
N MET A 1 -6.99 -18.56 7.37
CA MET A 1 -6.80 -17.19 6.89
C MET A 1 -6.52 -16.21 8.03
N ILE A 2 -7.45 -15.88 8.94
CA ILE A 2 -7.13 -14.92 10.04
C ILE A 2 -5.97 -15.38 10.92
N ARG A 3 -5.83 -16.68 11.23
CA ARG A 3 -4.65 -17.20 11.93
C ARG A 3 -3.32 -16.97 11.21
N GLU A 4 -3.34 -17.01 9.88
CA GLU A 4 -2.17 -16.72 9.03
C GLU A 4 -1.85 -15.22 9.09
N ALA A 5 -2.88 -14.38 9.02
CA ALA A 5 -2.76 -12.94 9.18
C ALA A 5 -2.22 -12.54 10.58
N VAL A 6 -2.63 -13.23 11.64
CA VAL A 6 -2.08 -13.04 12.99
C VAL A 6 -0.60 -13.45 13.02
N ALA A 7 -0.26 -14.63 12.49
CA ALA A 7 1.11 -15.12 12.47
C ALA A 7 2.07 -14.20 11.71
N SER A 8 1.60 -13.56 10.63
CA SER A 8 2.37 -12.59 9.84
C SER A 8 2.29 -11.15 10.34
N GLN A 9 1.53 -10.88 11.42
CA GLN A 9 1.18 -9.52 11.87
C GLN A 9 0.69 -8.63 10.72
N ALA A 10 -0.25 -9.17 9.94
CA ALA A 10 -0.76 -8.56 8.72
C ALA A 10 -1.29 -7.14 8.97
N GLU A 11 -1.16 -6.30 7.95
CA GLU A 11 -1.69 -4.95 7.95
C GLU A 11 -3.20 -4.98 7.68
N LEU A 12 -3.92 -4.24 8.52
CA LEU A 12 -5.33 -3.95 8.38
C LEU A 12 -5.48 -2.47 8.07
N ILE A 13 -6.25 -2.16 7.05
CA ILE A 13 -6.58 -0.80 6.65
C ILE A 13 -8.06 -0.60 6.91
N PHE A 14 -8.38 0.39 7.72
CA PHE A 14 -9.76 0.75 8.03
C PHE A 14 -10.07 2.15 7.52
N SER A 15 -11.34 2.39 7.23
CA SER A 15 -11.89 3.72 6.99
C SER A 15 -13.26 3.81 7.65
N HIS A 16 -13.63 5.00 8.13
CA HIS A 16 -15.00 5.23 8.58
C HIS A 16 -15.96 5.10 7.39
N ILE A 17 -17.17 4.60 7.62
CA ILE A 17 -18.18 4.49 6.56
C ILE A 17 -18.51 5.89 6.05
N GLY A 18 -18.23 6.14 4.76
CA GLY A 18 -18.47 7.41 4.11
C GLY A 18 -17.32 8.41 4.19
N ASP A 19 -16.22 8.07 4.84
CA ASP A 19 -14.99 8.86 4.85
C ASP A 19 -13.96 8.25 3.88
N SER A 20 -13.11 9.10 3.30
CA SER A 20 -12.01 8.70 2.42
C SER A 20 -10.67 8.57 3.14
N HIS A 21 -10.62 8.87 4.45
CA HIS A 21 -9.42 8.75 5.25
C HIS A 21 -9.21 7.30 5.70
N ASP A 22 -8.12 6.71 5.18
CA ASP A 22 -7.65 5.39 5.56
C ASP A 22 -6.70 5.51 6.75
N PHE A 23 -6.82 4.59 7.70
CA PHE A 23 -5.84 4.38 8.75
C PHE A 23 -5.38 2.93 8.83
N SER A 24 -4.11 2.76 9.15
CA SER A 24 -3.43 1.46 9.20
C SER A 24 -3.30 0.97 10.65
N CYS A 25 -3.56 -0.31 10.83
CA CYS A 25 -3.35 -1.05 12.07
C CYS A 25 -2.63 -2.36 11.76
N ARG A 26 -1.96 -2.95 12.75
CA ARG A 26 -1.45 -4.32 12.64
C ARG A 26 -2.34 -5.28 13.41
N LEU A 27 -2.62 -6.44 12.82
CA LEU A 27 -3.30 -7.53 13.49
C LEU A 27 -2.35 -8.18 14.51
N LEU A 28 -2.66 -8.05 15.79
CA LEU A 28 -1.84 -8.59 16.88
C LEU A 28 -2.29 -9.99 17.24
N ASP A 29 -3.60 -10.21 17.34
CA ASP A 29 -4.18 -11.49 17.74
C ASP A 29 -5.66 -11.59 17.33
N SER A 30 -6.24 -12.77 17.51
CA SER A 30 -7.68 -13.01 17.49
C SER A 30 -8.07 -13.93 18.64
N TYR A 31 -9.04 -13.53 19.46
CA TYR A 31 -9.51 -14.35 20.57
C TYR A 31 -11.03 -14.31 20.71
N SER A 32 -11.60 -15.20 21.51
CA SER A 32 -13.04 -15.21 21.79
C SER A 32 -13.30 -14.54 23.14
N HIS A 33 -14.10 -13.48 23.16
CA HIS A 33 -14.57 -12.80 24.36
C HIS A 33 -16.07 -13.02 24.50
N GLU A 34 -16.53 -13.59 25.62
CA GLU A 34 -17.96 -13.89 25.85
C GLU A 34 -18.61 -14.71 24.72
N GLY A 35 -17.84 -15.63 24.11
CA GLY A 35 -18.28 -16.44 22.97
C GLY A 35 -18.29 -15.70 21.63
N ARG A 36 -17.91 -14.42 21.58
CA ARG A 36 -17.81 -13.63 20.36
C ARG A 36 -16.35 -13.53 19.91
N PRO A 37 -16.03 -13.93 18.67
CA PRO A 37 -14.68 -13.74 18.16
C PRO A 37 -14.39 -12.25 17.96
N LEU A 38 -13.21 -11.82 18.41
CA LEU A 38 -12.69 -10.46 18.30
C LEU A 38 -11.30 -10.48 17.67
N LEU A 39 -10.99 -9.43 16.92
CA LEU A 39 -9.66 -9.10 16.44
C LEU A 39 -9.02 -8.10 17.39
N VAL A 40 -7.75 -8.33 17.71
CA VAL A 40 -6.93 -7.39 18.48
C VAL A 40 -5.99 -6.72 17.51
N VAL A 41 -6.11 -5.40 17.38
CA VAL A 41 -5.28 -4.61 16.48
C VAL A 41 -4.53 -3.53 17.24
N THR A 42 -3.39 -3.08 16.73
CA THR A 42 -2.74 -1.87 17.24
C THR A 42 -3.69 -0.67 17.12
N ARG A 43 -3.51 0.34 17.97
CA ARG A 43 -4.22 1.61 17.76
C ARG A 43 -3.83 2.22 16.40
N PRO A 44 -4.80 2.81 15.68
CA PRO A 44 -4.48 3.59 14.50
C PRO A 44 -3.68 4.83 14.87
N VAL A 45 -2.73 5.20 14.02
CA VAL A 45 -1.97 6.45 14.16
C VAL A 45 -2.53 7.45 13.16
N LEU A 46 -3.15 8.52 13.65
CA LEU A 46 -3.66 9.62 12.84
C LEU A 46 -2.84 10.87 13.13
N ALA A 47 -2.29 11.49 12.09
CA ALA A 47 -1.45 12.70 12.20
C ALA A 47 -0.27 12.58 13.21
N GLY A 48 0.25 11.36 13.41
CA GLY A 48 1.36 11.09 14.32
C GLY A 48 0.96 10.82 15.77
N GLU A 49 -0.34 10.80 16.08
CA GLU A 49 -0.86 10.49 17.41
C GLU A 49 -1.72 9.23 17.41
N ASP A 50 -1.75 8.52 18.55
CA ASP A 50 -2.65 7.38 18.76
C ASP A 50 -4.10 7.86 18.74
N ALA A 51 -4.86 7.39 17.77
CA ALA A 51 -6.28 7.66 17.68
C ALA A 51 -7.08 6.61 18.46
N LEU A 52 -8.02 7.09 19.28
CA LEU A 52 -9.00 6.26 19.97
C LEU A 52 -10.27 6.20 19.13
N LEU A 53 -10.63 5.00 18.70
CA LEU A 53 -11.93 4.74 18.07
C LEU A 53 -12.97 4.46 19.14
N ALA A 54 -14.15 5.06 19.04
CA ALA A 54 -15.21 4.88 20.02
C ALA A 54 -15.90 3.50 19.87
N PRO A 55 -16.30 2.85 20.98
CA PRO A 55 -17.13 1.66 20.92
C PRO A 55 -18.42 1.90 20.12
N GLY A 56 -18.76 0.98 19.23
CA GLY A 56 -19.92 1.06 18.35
C GLY A 56 -19.65 1.67 16.98
N GLU A 57 -18.47 2.24 16.74
CA GLU A 57 -18.09 2.75 15.42
C GLU A 57 -18.03 1.61 14.39
N ALA A 58 -18.67 1.82 13.25
CA ALA A 58 -18.64 0.90 12.12
C ALA A 58 -17.55 1.30 11.13
N LEU A 59 -16.68 0.34 10.80
CA LEU A 59 -15.52 0.54 9.93
C LEU A 59 -15.62 -0.34 8.68
N ASP A 60 -15.26 0.21 7.51
CA ASP A 60 -14.96 -0.62 6.33
C ASP A 60 -13.52 -1.11 6.44
N GLY A 61 -13.33 -2.42 6.36
CA GLY A 61 -12.06 -3.07 6.66
C GLY A 61 -11.42 -3.73 5.45
N ARG A 62 -10.11 -3.58 5.33
CA ARG A 62 -9.27 -4.26 4.34
C ARG A 62 -8.15 -4.97 5.07
N LEU A 63 -7.87 -6.20 4.67
CA LEU A 63 -6.74 -7.00 5.15
C LEU A 63 -5.76 -7.21 4.00
N VAL A 64 -4.50 -6.85 4.23
CA VAL A 64 -3.40 -7.11 3.30
C VAL A 64 -2.61 -8.31 3.79
N LEU A 65 -2.61 -9.40 3.03
CA LEU A 65 -1.89 -10.62 3.35
C LEU A 65 -1.00 -11.02 2.15
N GLY A 66 0.28 -10.64 2.23
CA GLY A 66 1.20 -10.76 1.11
C GLY A 66 0.73 -9.94 -0.10
N LEU A 67 0.49 -10.60 -1.23
CA LEU A 67 -0.02 -9.96 -2.45
C LEU A 67 -1.56 -9.96 -2.56
N ARG A 68 -2.25 -10.50 -1.54
CA ARG A 68 -3.70 -10.64 -1.53
C ARG A 68 -4.33 -9.53 -0.70
N LEU A 69 -5.37 -8.94 -1.25
CA LEU A 69 -6.18 -7.95 -0.57
C LEU A 69 -7.55 -8.58 -0.29
N PHE A 70 -8.00 -8.54 0.95
CA PHE A 70 -9.35 -8.92 1.31
C PHE A 70 -10.09 -7.69 1.78
N ARG A 71 -11.37 -7.57 1.44
CA ARG A 71 -12.29 -6.60 2.03
C ARG A 71 -13.26 -7.36 2.93
N PHE A 72 -13.60 -6.75 4.03
CA PHE A 72 -14.67 -7.22 4.89
C PHE A 72 -15.50 -6.03 5.32
N GLU A 73 -16.81 -6.19 5.22
CA GLU A 73 -17.73 -5.16 5.67
C GLU A 73 -17.80 -5.18 7.20
N THR A 74 -17.71 -3.99 7.80
CA THR A 74 -18.10 -3.69 9.18
C THR A 74 -17.34 -4.47 10.25
N GLY A 75 -16.12 -4.01 10.55
CA GLY A 75 -15.59 -4.19 11.90
C GLY A 75 -16.28 -3.18 12.83
N VAL A 76 -17.11 -3.64 13.77
CA VAL A 76 -17.61 -2.75 14.84
C VAL A 76 -16.54 -2.69 15.93
N VAL A 77 -16.13 -1.47 16.29
CA VAL A 77 -15.23 -1.26 17.42
C VAL A 77 -15.95 -1.70 18.68
N VAL A 78 -15.40 -2.68 19.39
CA VAL A 78 -15.96 -3.19 20.65
C VAL A 78 -15.41 -2.41 21.84
N GLY A 79 -14.15 -2.00 21.75
CA GLY A 79 -13.51 -1.21 22.80
C GLY A 79 -12.00 -1.09 22.62
N SER A 80 -11.33 -0.71 23.70
CA SER A 80 -9.87 -0.62 23.77
C SER A 80 -9.34 -1.50 24.90
N ALA A 81 -8.12 -1.97 24.75
CA ALA A 81 -7.45 -2.82 25.72
C ALA A 81 -5.94 -2.55 25.74
N THR A 82 -5.27 -3.11 26.74
CA THR A 82 -3.82 -3.23 26.75
C THR A 82 -3.48 -4.68 26.43
N TYR A 83 -2.76 -4.90 25.32
CA TYR A 83 -2.35 -6.22 24.88
C TYR A 83 -1.01 -6.59 25.50
N GLU A 84 -0.99 -7.69 26.26
CA GLU A 84 0.20 -8.28 26.85
C GLU A 84 0.52 -9.57 26.12
N ARG A 85 1.72 -9.66 25.53
CA ARG A 85 2.17 -10.87 24.84
C ARG A 85 3.01 -11.72 25.80
N GLU A 86 2.73 -13.02 25.86
CA GLU A 86 3.62 -13.98 26.53
C GLU A 86 5.03 -13.87 25.91
N GLY A 87 6.01 -13.42 26.70
CA GLY A 87 7.37 -13.16 26.24
C GLY A 87 8.04 -11.89 26.78
N GLY A 88 7.37 -11.10 27.62
CA GLY A 88 7.99 -9.96 28.33
C GLY A 88 8.16 -8.68 27.50
N LEU A 89 7.44 -8.56 26.38
CA LEU A 89 7.34 -7.30 25.65
C LEU A 89 6.49 -6.29 26.42
N ALA A 90 6.78 -4.99 26.22
CA ALA A 90 6.01 -3.92 26.84
C ALA A 90 4.52 -4.02 26.46
N PRO A 91 3.61 -3.76 27.41
CA PRO A 91 2.18 -3.74 27.15
C PRO A 91 1.87 -2.77 26.00
N THR A 92 1.13 -3.23 24.99
CA THR A 92 0.84 -2.44 23.80
C THR A 92 -0.62 -1.98 23.79
N PRO A 93 -0.92 -0.68 23.65
CA PRO A 93 -2.29 -0.22 23.48
C PRO A 93 -2.93 -0.83 22.24
N ALA A 94 -4.13 -1.36 22.39
CA ALA A 94 -4.83 -2.08 21.33
C ALA A 94 -6.30 -1.65 21.22
N THR A 95 -6.84 -1.84 20.02
CA THR A 95 -8.26 -1.68 19.71
C THR A 95 -8.87 -3.07 19.46
N LEU A 96 -10.05 -3.30 20.03
CA LEU A 96 -10.81 -4.53 19.85
C LEU A 96 -11.87 -4.32 18.78
N ILE A 97 -11.83 -5.15 17.75
CA ILE A 97 -12.74 -5.08 16.61
C ILE A 97 -13.52 -6.38 16.51
N ALA A 98 -14.82 -6.31 16.26
CA ALA A 98 -15.63 -7.49 16.01
C ALA A 98 -15.07 -8.28 14.81
N TYR A 99 -15.03 -9.60 14.94
CA TYR A 99 -14.56 -10.46 13.86
C TYR A 99 -15.51 -10.35 12.64
N PRO A 100 -14.97 -10.22 11.42
CA PRO A 100 -15.80 -10.05 10.23
C PRO A 100 -16.57 -11.34 9.92
N TYR A 101 -17.87 -11.19 9.64
CA TYR A 101 -18.72 -12.32 9.21
C TYR A 101 -18.34 -12.86 7.82
N ARG A 102 -17.75 -12.01 6.98
CA ARG A 102 -17.38 -12.33 5.61
C ARG A 102 -16.07 -11.62 5.23
N LEU A 103 -15.20 -12.34 4.52
CA LEU A 103 -13.96 -11.84 3.95
C LEU A 103 -13.99 -12.11 2.45
N ASP A 104 -14.16 -11.06 1.66
CA ASP A 104 -14.17 -11.13 0.21
C ASP A 104 -12.77 -10.80 -0.33
N GLU A 105 -12.18 -11.75 -1.05
CA GLU A 105 -10.90 -11.51 -1.70
C GLU A 105 -11.06 -10.56 -2.88
N LEU A 106 -10.41 -9.40 -2.81
CA LEU A 106 -10.37 -8.40 -3.87
C LEU A 106 -9.19 -8.65 -4.80
N GLN A 107 -9.40 -9.49 -5.80
CA GLN A 107 -8.44 -9.64 -6.89
C GLN A 107 -8.68 -8.57 -7.98
N ARG A 108 -8.17 -7.36 -7.77
CA ARG A 108 -8.25 -6.28 -8.79
C ARG A 108 -7.34 -6.52 -10.00
N ARG A 109 -6.29 -7.31 -9.84
CA ARG A 109 -5.34 -7.61 -10.93
C ARG A 109 -5.92 -8.69 -11.82
N ARG A 110 -6.27 -8.33 -13.06
CA ARG A 110 -6.74 -9.26 -14.10
C ARG A 110 -5.69 -10.31 -14.48
N TYR A 111 -4.41 -10.00 -14.29
CA TYR A 111 -3.28 -10.86 -14.64
C TYR A 111 -2.34 -11.00 -13.45
N HIS A 112 -1.73 -12.19 -13.32
CA HIS A 112 -0.60 -12.41 -12.42
C HIS A 112 0.56 -11.47 -12.80
N ARG A 113 1.25 -10.92 -11.79
CA ARG A 113 2.50 -10.16 -11.97
C ARG A 113 3.65 -10.93 -11.33
N CYS A 114 4.66 -11.24 -12.12
CA CYS A 114 5.89 -11.89 -11.67
C CYS A 114 6.81 -10.81 -11.08
N PRO A 115 7.22 -10.93 -9.79
CA PRO A 115 8.24 -10.06 -9.25
C PRO A 115 9.56 -10.32 -9.97
N VAL A 116 10.21 -9.26 -10.44
CA VAL A 116 11.51 -9.31 -11.10
C VAL A 116 12.29 -8.09 -10.66
N GLU A 117 13.61 -8.19 -10.54
CA GLU A 117 14.47 -7.02 -10.34
C GLU A 117 15.43 -6.97 -11.53
N VAL A 118 15.04 -6.22 -12.55
CA VAL A 118 15.82 -6.11 -13.79
C VAL A 118 16.16 -4.65 -14.01
N ARG A 119 17.46 -4.36 -14.03
CA ARG A 119 17.98 -3.05 -14.37
C ARG A 119 18.13 -2.93 -15.89
N LEU A 120 17.26 -2.15 -16.50
CA LEU A 120 17.33 -1.82 -17.92
C LEU A 120 18.04 -0.48 -18.08
N VAL A 121 18.95 -0.40 -19.06
CA VAL A 121 19.52 0.88 -19.49
C VAL A 121 18.83 1.26 -20.79
N GLU A 122 17.80 2.10 -20.70
CA GLU A 122 17.13 2.62 -21.90
C GLU A 122 17.69 3.98 -22.28
N ARG A 123 17.97 4.13 -23.59
CA ARG A 123 18.28 5.41 -24.20
C ARG A 123 16.96 6.10 -24.54
N VAL A 124 16.54 7.07 -23.72
CA VAL A 124 15.32 7.84 -23.95
C VAL A 124 15.66 9.15 -24.67
N GLU A 125 15.10 9.33 -25.87
CA GLU A 125 15.25 10.55 -26.67
C GLU A 125 14.06 11.48 -26.40
N PHE A 126 14.34 12.73 -26.00
CA PHE A 126 13.31 13.73 -25.76
C PHE A 126 13.01 14.51 -27.02
N VAL A 127 11.79 14.37 -27.54
CA VAL A 127 11.24 15.21 -28.62
C VAL A 127 10.34 16.26 -27.99
N TYR A 128 10.79 17.51 -27.99
CA TYR A 128 9.94 18.65 -27.65
C TYR A 128 9.29 19.16 -28.94
N ASP A 129 7.98 19.42 -28.89
CA ASP A 129 7.19 20.00 -30.00
C ASP A 129 6.96 19.10 -31.24
N GLY A 130 6.88 17.78 -31.05
CA GLY A 130 6.22 16.88 -32.00
C GLY A 130 6.84 16.72 -33.40
N MET A 131 7.99 17.30 -33.71
CA MET A 131 8.63 17.17 -35.03
C MET A 131 9.87 16.26 -35.00
N VAL A 132 9.81 15.19 -35.79
CA VAL A 132 10.97 14.38 -36.20
C VAL A 132 11.45 14.88 -37.55
N VAL A 133 12.69 15.39 -37.63
CA VAL A 133 13.29 15.82 -38.91
C VAL A 133 14.34 14.80 -39.36
N SER A 134 14.12 14.19 -40.53
CA SER A 134 15.12 13.39 -41.22
C SER A 134 15.97 14.24 -42.17
N ARG A 135 17.22 13.80 -42.33
CA ARG A 135 18.41 14.49 -42.86
C ARG A 135 18.24 15.06 -44.29
N ARG A 136 18.05 16.38 -44.44
CA ARG A 136 18.59 17.24 -45.52
C ARG A 136 18.30 18.75 -45.27
N GLY A 137 19.11 19.35 -44.39
CA GLY A 137 19.64 20.71 -44.60
C GLY A 137 18.82 21.96 -44.22
N SER A 138 18.50 22.18 -42.93
CA SER A 138 18.61 23.49 -42.24
C SER A 138 18.42 23.34 -40.72
N THR A 139 18.82 24.35 -39.94
CA THR A 139 19.51 24.24 -38.64
C THR A 139 18.69 24.46 -37.35
N VAL A 140 18.87 23.53 -36.39
CA VAL A 140 19.28 23.65 -34.95
C VAL A 140 18.35 24.43 -33.99
N THR A 141 17.90 23.86 -32.85
CA THR A 141 18.60 23.99 -31.54
C THR A 141 18.25 22.91 -30.49
N GLN A 142 19.29 22.18 -30.08
CA GLN A 142 19.40 21.26 -28.93
C GLN A 142 18.62 19.94 -28.97
N VAL A 143 19.28 18.91 -29.50
CA VAL A 143 19.22 17.58 -28.89
C VAL A 143 20.01 17.68 -27.59
N ARG A 144 19.36 17.64 -26.42
CA ARG A 144 20.12 17.37 -25.17
C ARG A 144 20.64 15.94 -25.25
N ASP A 145 21.89 15.75 -24.86
CA ASP A 145 22.62 14.48 -24.97
C ASP A 145 21.74 13.28 -24.57
N PRO A 146 21.83 12.15 -25.28
CA PRO A 146 21.14 10.93 -24.89
C PRO A 146 21.58 10.55 -23.47
N VAL A 147 20.73 10.79 -22.48
CA VAL A 147 20.99 10.37 -21.11
C VAL A 147 20.65 8.89 -21.04
N ASN A 148 21.66 8.05 -20.79
CA ASN A 148 21.42 6.66 -20.42
C ASN A 148 20.58 6.64 -19.14
N ARG A 149 19.37 6.10 -19.22
CA ARG A 149 18.48 5.98 -18.07
C ARG A 149 18.56 4.59 -17.52
N SER A 150 18.85 4.50 -16.24
CA SER A 150 18.69 3.28 -15.48
C SER A 150 17.23 3.19 -15.02
N ILE A 151 16.55 2.15 -15.48
CA ILE A 151 15.20 1.79 -15.08
C ILE A 151 15.31 0.51 -14.28
N ILE A 152 14.75 0.48 -13.08
CA ILE A 152 14.65 -0.73 -12.26
C ILE A 152 13.22 -1.25 -12.40
N VAL A 153 13.04 -2.33 -13.14
CA VAL A 153 11.74 -3.00 -13.24
C VAL A 153 11.56 -3.88 -12.01
N HIS A 154 10.45 -3.71 -11.30
CA HIS A 154 10.10 -4.37 -10.03
C HIS A 154 9.13 -5.54 -10.21
N ASP A 155 8.24 -5.46 -11.20
CA ASP A 155 7.39 -6.58 -11.58
C ASP A 155 6.92 -6.48 -13.05
N VAL A 156 6.54 -7.61 -13.62
CA VAL A 156 6.00 -7.72 -14.99
C VAL A 156 4.78 -8.63 -14.99
N GLY A 157 3.71 -8.22 -15.68
CA GLY A 157 2.57 -9.08 -15.98
C GLY A 157 2.05 -8.84 -17.39
N ALA A 158 1.09 -9.67 -17.83
CA ALA A 158 0.51 -9.56 -19.16
C ALA A 158 -0.19 -8.21 -19.44
N GLY A 159 -0.55 -7.45 -18.40
CA GLY A 159 -1.14 -6.12 -18.50
C GLY A 159 -0.15 -4.95 -18.43
N GLY A 160 1.15 -5.21 -18.22
CA GLY A 160 2.18 -4.17 -18.09
C GLY A 160 3.23 -4.48 -17.03
N LEU A 161 4.14 -3.54 -16.81
CA LEU A 161 5.26 -3.65 -15.86
C LEU A 161 5.30 -2.46 -14.89
N ALA A 162 5.89 -2.66 -13.72
CA ALA A 162 6.11 -1.60 -12.73
C ALA A 162 7.60 -1.33 -12.68
N PHE A 163 7.98 -0.06 -12.73
CA PHE A 163 9.37 0.33 -12.74
C PHE A 163 9.62 1.60 -11.94
N GLN A 164 10.85 1.76 -11.51
CA GLN A 164 11.37 2.96 -10.89
C GLN A 164 12.46 3.55 -11.77
N LEU A 165 12.47 4.87 -11.89
CA LEU A 165 13.58 5.62 -12.48
C LEU A 165 14.65 5.82 -11.41
N ASP A 166 15.87 5.43 -11.72
CA ASP A 166 17.01 5.44 -10.80
C ASP A 166 17.66 6.83 -10.66
N ASN A 167 17.27 7.80 -11.50
CA ASN A 167 17.82 9.16 -11.50
C ASN A 167 16.76 10.21 -11.18
N GLU A 168 17.06 11.11 -10.23
CA GLU A 168 16.30 12.34 -9.99
C GLU A 168 16.36 13.25 -11.23
N PHE A 169 15.25 13.89 -11.58
CA PHE A 169 15.27 14.94 -12.59
C PHE A 169 16.13 16.09 -12.06
N PRO A 170 17.10 16.62 -12.84
CA PRO A 170 17.46 18.00 -12.62
C PRO A 170 16.18 18.79 -12.90
N HIS A 171 15.62 19.40 -11.86
CA HIS A 171 14.55 20.38 -12.02
C HIS A 171 14.98 21.30 -13.17
N ILE A 172 14.20 21.29 -14.26
CA ILE A 172 14.40 22.25 -15.33
C ILE A 172 14.18 23.59 -14.64
N LEU A 173 15.27 24.30 -14.38
CA LEU A 173 15.21 25.70 -13.98
C LEU A 173 14.29 26.38 -15.00
N SER A 174 13.13 26.83 -14.52
CA SER A 174 12.19 27.62 -15.30
C SER A 174 12.97 28.75 -15.99
N PRO A 175 12.71 29.03 -17.26
CA PRO A 175 13.38 30.11 -17.96
C PRO A 175 13.03 31.44 -17.27
N GLY A 176 14.04 32.07 -16.67
CA GLY A 176 14.07 33.51 -16.46
C GLY A 176 14.61 34.20 -17.69
#